data_AF-A0A2R7RVW8-F1
#
_entry.id   AF-A0A2R7RVW8-F1
#
_cell.length_a   1.000
_cell.length_b   1.000
_cell.length_c   1.000
_cell.angle_alpha   90.00
_cell.angle_beta   90.00
_cell.angle_gamma   90.00
#
_symmetry.space_group_name_H-M   'P 1'
#
loop_
_entity.id
_entity.type
_entity.pdbx_description
1 polymer ?
#
loop_
_entity_poly.entity_id
_entity_poly.type
_entity_poly.pdbx_seq_one_letter_code
_entity_poly.pdbx_strand_id
1 'polypeptide(L)'
;MALADELLGAGWRRSRKGIRMVAVLCALLSAVVVFSLFNRFGGTASGDTKPPKQLVASIDLSIGNPIAAAARGEAKARTDLEASLLQLQAFGKEDAAKAQRLKQRYGVTWVAKDKEPTPVSQAFADGYNRVMQTEIERRHGKEVLDRLVRDSGVSRQDDRKERP
;
A
#
# COMPACT_ATOMS: atom_id res chain seq x y z
N MET A 1 40.10 -11.30 -59.11
CA MET A 1 39.61 -11.28 -57.72
C MET A 1 38.40 -12.21 -57.60
N ALA A 2 38.59 -13.51 -57.79
CA ALA A 2 37.52 -14.51 -57.79
C ALA A 2 37.81 -15.67 -56.82
N LEU A 3 38.81 -15.51 -55.94
CA LEU A 3 39.27 -16.54 -54.99
C LEU A 3 38.96 -16.21 -53.53
N ALA A 4 38.39 -15.04 -53.24
CA ALA A 4 38.07 -14.64 -51.86
C ALA A 4 36.64 -15.04 -51.42
N ASP A 5 35.74 -15.38 -52.36
CA ASP A 5 34.33 -15.62 -52.05
C ASP A 5 33.99 -17.07 -51.72
N GLU A 6 34.83 -18.05 -52.09
CA GLU A 6 34.52 -19.47 -51.83
C GLU A 6 34.85 -19.93 -50.40
N LEU A 7 35.75 -19.25 -49.68
CA LEU A 7 36.15 -19.66 -48.32
C LEU A 7 35.16 -19.25 -47.22
N LEU A 8 34.20 -18.38 -47.51
CA LEU A 8 33.21 -17.89 -46.53
C LEU A 8 31.79 -18.44 -46.77
N GLY A 9 31.55 -19.13 -47.88
CA GLY A 9 30.19 -19.42 -48.38
C GLY A 9 29.52 -20.70 -47.86
N ALA A 10 30.26 -21.70 -47.38
CA ALA A 10 29.70 -23.04 -47.14
C ALA A 10 29.15 -23.29 -45.72
N GLY A 11 29.47 -22.44 -44.73
CA GLY A 11 29.06 -22.63 -43.33
C GLY A 11 27.77 -21.91 -42.91
N TRP A 12 27.36 -20.87 -43.64
CA TRP A 12 26.41 -19.88 -43.11
C TRP A 12 24.92 -20.29 -43.21
N ARG A 13 24.60 -21.37 -43.90
CA ARG A 13 23.22 -21.87 -44.07
C ARG A 13 22.76 -22.87 -43.02
N ARG A 14 23.62 -23.30 -42.08
CA ARG A 14 23.20 -24.18 -40.98
C ARG A 14 22.76 -23.37 -39.76
N SER A 15 21.44 -23.37 -39.56
CA SER A 15 20.73 -23.00 -38.32
C SER A 15 20.58 -21.51 -37.97
N ARG A 16 20.05 -20.71 -38.91
CA ARG A 16 19.40 -19.43 -38.54
C ARG A 16 18.23 -19.61 -37.54
N LYS A 17 17.62 -20.81 -37.50
CA LYS A 17 16.57 -21.15 -36.51
C LYS A 17 17.13 -21.23 -35.09
N GLY A 18 18.28 -21.89 -34.89
CA GLY A 18 18.93 -21.96 -33.59
C GLY A 18 19.37 -20.60 -33.07
N ILE A 19 19.97 -19.77 -33.95
CA ILE A 19 20.39 -18.40 -33.58
C ILE A 19 19.18 -17.53 -33.19
N ARG A 20 18.07 -17.61 -33.94
CA ARG A 20 16.83 -16.90 -33.60
C ARG A 20 16.22 -17.41 -32.30
N MET A 21 16.24 -18.73 -32.07
CA MET A 21 15.73 -19.33 -30.84
C MET A 21 16.54 -18.88 -29.62
N VAL A 22 17.87 -18.85 -29.74
CA VAL A 22 18.78 -18.33 -28.70
C VAL A 22 18.54 -16.85 -28.45
N ALA A 23 18.33 -16.05 -29.50
CA ALA A 23 18.03 -14.62 -29.36
C ALA A 23 16.70 -14.40 -28.62
N VAL A 24 15.65 -15.17 -28.93
CA VAL A 24 14.35 -15.09 -28.24
C VAL A 24 14.48 -15.53 -26.78
N LEU A 25 15.20 -16.62 -26.50
CA LEU A 25 15.47 -17.07 -25.14
C LEU A 25 16.24 -16.02 -24.33
N CYS A 26 17.25 -15.40 -24.94
CA CYS A 26 18.03 -14.35 -24.31
C CYS A 26 17.17 -13.10 -24.02
N ALA A 27 16.31 -12.70 -24.95
CA ALA A 27 15.38 -11.59 -24.76
C ALA A 27 14.36 -11.85 -23.63
N LEU A 28 13.81 -13.07 -23.56
CA LEU A 28 12.90 -13.48 -22.49
C LEU A 28 13.62 -13.49 -21.12
N LEU A 29 14.84 -14.02 -21.06
CA LEU A 29 15.66 -14.00 -19.84
C LEU A 29 15.95 -12.57 -19.38
N SER A 30 16.36 -11.69 -20.31
CA SER A 30 16.58 -10.28 -20.00
C SER A 30 15.30 -9.59 -19.51
N ALA A 31 14.15 -9.86 -20.13
CA ALA A 31 12.87 -9.30 -19.69
C ALA A 31 12.48 -9.78 -18.28
N VAL A 32 12.69 -11.06 -17.96
CA VAL A 32 12.44 -11.62 -16.62
C VAL A 32 13.37 -10.98 -15.58
N VAL A 33 14.66 -10.81 -15.90
CA VAL A 33 15.63 -10.17 -15.00
C VAL A 33 15.26 -8.71 -14.75
N VAL A 34 14.90 -7.96 -15.79
CA VAL A 34 14.45 -6.57 -15.65
C VAL A 34 13.15 -6.50 -14.85
N PHE A 35 12.20 -7.40 -15.07
CA PHE A 35 10.95 -7.46 -14.31
C PHE A 35 11.18 -7.84 -12.83
N SER A 36 12.09 -8.78 -12.55
CA SER A 36 12.51 -9.12 -11.19
C SER A 36 13.26 -7.97 -10.52
N LEU A 37 14.12 -7.26 -11.24
CA LEU A 37 14.77 -6.04 -10.77
C LEU A 37 13.73 -4.95 -10.50
N PHE A 38 12.72 -4.78 -11.34
CA PHE A 38 11.67 -3.79 -11.14
C PHE A 38 10.75 -4.16 -9.96
N ASN A 39 10.45 -5.45 -9.74
CA ASN A 39 9.72 -5.85 -8.53
C ASN A 39 10.57 -5.73 -7.27
N ARG A 40 11.88 -5.98 -7.35
CA ARG A 40 12.79 -5.91 -6.21
C ARG A 40 13.24 -4.48 -5.87
N PHE A 41 13.39 -3.63 -6.89
CA PHE A 41 13.88 -2.25 -6.77
C PHE A 41 12.82 -1.18 -7.06
N GLY A 42 11.76 -1.48 -7.80
CA GLY A 42 10.60 -0.58 -7.96
C GLY A 42 9.74 -0.50 -6.70
N GLY A 43 9.83 -1.50 -5.81
CA GLY A 43 9.37 -1.38 -4.42
C GLY A 43 10.29 -0.52 -3.52
N THR A 44 11.52 -0.22 -3.97
CA THR A 44 12.52 0.57 -3.23
C THR A 44 12.92 1.86 -3.98
N ALA A 45 12.23 2.26 -5.04
CA ALA A 45 12.40 3.54 -5.74
C ALA A 45 11.77 4.71 -4.95
N SER A 46 12.08 4.74 -3.65
CA SER A 46 12.06 5.95 -2.83
C SER A 46 13.47 6.14 -2.31
N GLY A 47 14.39 6.35 -3.26
CA GLY A 47 15.83 6.49 -3.02
C GLY A 47 16.33 7.82 -3.56
N ASP A 48 16.40 8.80 -2.66
CA ASP A 48 17.34 9.93 -2.62
C ASP A 48 17.81 10.58 -3.94
N THR A 49 17.08 11.60 -4.37
CA THR A 49 17.70 12.87 -4.81
C THR A 49 17.18 13.99 -3.91
N LYS A 50 17.58 13.96 -2.64
CA LYS A 50 17.35 15.09 -1.72
C LYS A 50 18.40 16.17 -2.03
N PRO A 51 18.02 17.39 -2.44
CA PRO A 51 18.93 18.53 -2.37
C PRO A 51 19.40 18.69 -0.90
N PRO A 52 20.63 19.19 -0.67
CA PRO A 52 21.23 19.26 0.66
C PRO A 52 20.27 19.98 1.62
N LYS A 53 19.87 19.26 2.68
CA LYS A 53 18.88 19.69 3.66
C LYS A 53 19.42 20.91 4.40
N GLN A 54 18.86 22.07 4.10
CA GLN A 54 19.09 23.28 4.88
C GLN A 54 18.39 23.10 6.24
N LEU A 55 19.18 22.94 7.31
CA LEU A 55 18.70 22.98 8.69
C LEU A 55 18.07 24.36 8.94
N VAL A 56 16.75 24.45 8.82
CA VAL A 56 15.98 25.53 9.45
C VAL A 56 15.22 24.88 10.58
N ALA A 57 15.69 25.12 11.81
CA ALA A 57 15.09 24.71 13.09
C ALA A 57 14.86 23.19 13.25
N SER A 58 15.84 22.48 13.82
CA SER A 58 15.70 21.37 14.80
C SER A 58 14.58 20.32 14.67
N ILE A 59 13.98 20.12 13.50
CA ILE A 59 12.93 19.13 13.28
C ILE A 59 13.51 18.03 12.38
N ASP A 60 13.70 16.86 12.98
CA ASP A 60 14.05 15.64 12.27
C ASP A 60 12.87 15.22 11.36
N LEU A 61 12.94 15.60 10.08
CA LEU A 61 11.98 15.25 9.02
C LEU A 61 11.90 13.75 8.70
N SER A 62 12.64 12.90 9.43
CA SER A 62 12.57 11.43 9.36
C SER A 62 11.37 10.88 10.13
N ILE A 63 10.80 11.67 11.06
CA ILE A 63 9.55 11.36 11.74
C ILE A 63 8.43 11.81 10.78
N GLY A 64 7.85 10.86 10.04
CA GLY A 64 6.86 11.13 9.00
C GLY A 64 5.77 12.10 9.46
N ASN A 65 5.35 13.01 8.58
CA ASN A 65 4.36 14.02 8.88
C ASN A 65 2.99 13.36 9.21
N PRO A 66 2.52 13.41 10.47
CA PRO A 66 1.27 12.76 10.87
C PRO A 66 0.04 13.41 10.23
N ILE A 67 0.10 14.72 9.94
CA ILE A 67 -0.99 15.44 9.25
C ILE A 67 -1.15 14.89 7.84
N ALA A 68 -0.04 14.72 7.11
CA ALA A 68 -0.05 14.10 5.79
C ALA A 68 -0.51 12.64 5.84
N ALA A 69 -0.16 11.91 6.92
CA ALA A 69 -0.60 10.54 7.12
C ALA A 69 -2.12 10.44 7.33
N ALA A 70 -2.72 11.34 8.10
CA ALA A 70 -4.17 11.41 8.28
C ALA A 70 -4.88 11.69 6.94
N ALA A 71 -4.42 12.66 6.15
CA ALA A 71 -4.98 12.96 4.84
C ALA A 71 -4.89 11.76 3.88
N ARG A 72 -3.78 11.00 3.91
CA ARG A 72 -3.66 9.74 3.15
C ARG A 72 -4.62 8.67 3.64
N GLY A 73 -4.83 8.57 4.95
CA GLY A 73 -5.83 7.68 5.55
C GLY A 73 -7.24 7.98 5.04
N GLU A 74 -7.62 9.25 5.00
CA GLU A 74 -8.91 9.70 4.49
C GLU A 74 -9.09 9.39 2.98
N ALA A 75 -8.07 9.68 2.18
CA ALA A 75 -8.10 9.39 0.75
C ALA A 75 -8.26 7.89 0.48
N LYS A 76 -7.54 7.06 1.25
CA LYS A 76 -7.67 5.60 1.18
C LYS A 76 -9.06 5.13 1.61
N ALA A 77 -9.63 5.70 2.68
CA ALA A 77 -10.98 5.37 3.12
C ALA A 77 -12.02 5.66 2.03
N ARG A 78 -11.91 6.80 1.33
CA ARG A 78 -12.80 7.11 0.20
C ARG A 78 -12.68 6.09 -0.93
N THR A 79 -11.46 5.68 -1.27
CA THR A 79 -11.22 4.62 -2.27
C THR A 79 -11.86 3.30 -1.86
N ASP A 80 -11.75 2.93 -0.57
CA ASP A 80 -12.34 1.69 -0.05
C ASP A 80 -13.87 1.77 -0.03
N LEU A 81 -14.45 2.94 0.27
CA LEU A 81 -15.90 3.16 0.15
C LEU A 81 -16.40 3.05 -1.29
N GLU A 82 -15.65 3.56 -2.27
CA GLU A 82 -15.96 3.38 -3.70
C GLU A 82 -15.95 1.89 -4.09
N ALA A 83 -15.04 1.11 -3.51
CA ALA A 83 -15.01 -0.34 -3.63
C ALA A 83 -16.07 -1.07 -2.77
N SER A 84 -16.99 -0.33 -2.13
CA SER A 84 -18.01 -0.86 -1.20
C SER A 84 -17.45 -1.64 0.00
N LEU A 85 -16.22 -1.33 0.41
CA LEU A 85 -15.58 -1.90 1.59
C LEU A 85 -15.81 -0.99 2.81
N LEU A 86 -16.48 -1.52 3.82
CA LEU A 86 -16.68 -0.84 5.10
C LEU A 86 -15.76 -1.47 6.14
N GLN A 87 -14.69 -0.76 6.50
CA GLN A 87 -13.66 -1.31 7.39
C GLN A 87 -13.31 -0.33 8.51
N LEU A 88 -12.94 -0.85 9.67
CA LEU A 88 -12.41 -0.07 10.78
C LEU A 88 -11.03 -0.60 11.19
N GLN A 89 -10.08 0.33 11.36
CA GLN A 89 -8.70 0.01 11.71
C GLN A 89 -8.50 0.18 13.21
N ALA A 90 -7.99 -0.83 13.90
CA ALA A 90 -7.63 -0.77 15.30
C ALA A 90 -6.19 -1.27 15.50
N PHE A 91 -5.56 -0.85 16.59
CA PHE A 91 -4.29 -1.39 17.04
C PHE A 91 -4.54 -2.34 18.22
N GLY A 92 -3.81 -3.44 18.27
CA GLY A 92 -3.97 -4.47 19.30
C GLY A 92 -4.69 -5.72 18.82
N LYS A 93 -4.88 -6.68 19.73
CA LYS A 93 -5.45 -7.99 19.40
C LYS A 93 -6.95 -7.90 19.14
N GLU A 94 -7.36 -8.48 18.01
CA GLU A 94 -8.75 -8.63 17.64
C GLU A 94 -9.35 -9.90 18.23
N ASP A 95 -10.57 -9.81 18.75
CA ASP A 95 -11.42 -10.98 18.96
C ASP A 95 -12.06 -11.36 17.62
N ALA A 96 -11.51 -12.39 16.97
CA ALA A 96 -11.96 -12.86 15.66
C ALA A 96 -13.46 -13.25 15.65
N ALA A 97 -13.99 -13.78 16.76
CA ALA A 97 -15.40 -14.13 16.84
C ALA A 97 -16.28 -12.87 16.87
N LYS A 98 -15.83 -11.82 17.56
CA LYS A 98 -16.49 -10.52 17.58
C LYS A 98 -16.47 -9.86 16.20
N ALA A 99 -15.31 -9.86 15.55
CA ALA A 99 -15.13 -9.31 14.21
C ALA A 99 -16.05 -9.98 13.17
N GLN A 100 -16.14 -11.31 13.21
CA GLN A 100 -16.99 -12.08 12.31
C GLN A 100 -18.48 -11.75 12.52
N ARG A 101 -18.93 -11.60 13.77
CA ARG A 101 -20.30 -11.17 14.08
C ARG A 101 -20.62 -9.78 13.53
N LEU A 102 -19.70 -8.84 13.64
CA LEU A 102 -19.89 -7.48 13.12
C LEU A 102 -19.94 -7.46 11.59
N LYS A 103 -19.09 -8.25 10.94
CA LYS A 103 -19.12 -8.42 9.49
C LYS A 103 -20.44 -9.02 9.01
N GLN A 104 -20.95 -10.05 9.70
CA GLN A 104 -22.23 -10.67 9.35
C GLN A 104 -23.43 -9.74 9.59
N ARG A 105 -23.41 -8.97 10.68
CA ARG A 105 -24.56 -8.16 11.09
C ARG A 105 -24.64 -6.79 10.41
N TYR A 106 -23.49 -6.18 10.14
CA TYR A 106 -23.41 -4.79 9.65
C TYR A 106 -22.53 -4.65 8.40
N GLY A 107 -21.91 -5.72 7.89
CA GLY A 107 -20.97 -5.63 6.76
C GLY A 107 -19.65 -4.94 7.11
N VAL A 108 -19.41 -4.63 8.38
CA VAL A 108 -18.20 -3.93 8.85
C VAL A 108 -17.09 -4.94 9.11
N THR A 109 -15.95 -4.78 8.44
CA THR A 109 -14.75 -5.60 8.68
C THR A 109 -13.79 -4.86 9.61
N TRP A 110 -13.37 -5.53 10.68
CA TRP A 110 -12.30 -5.04 11.53
C TRP A 110 -10.95 -5.45 10.97
N VAL A 111 -10.00 -4.52 11.04
CA VAL A 111 -8.61 -4.73 10.62
C VAL A 111 -7.74 -4.37 11.80
N ALA A 112 -7.37 -5.37 12.58
CA ALA A 112 -6.36 -5.20 13.62
C ALA A 112 -4.96 -5.07 13.04
N LYS A 113 -4.19 -4.17 13.64
CA LYS A 113 -2.77 -4.01 13.43
C LYS A 113 -2.07 -4.47 14.70
N ASP A 114 -1.35 -5.60 14.59
CA ASP A 114 -0.62 -6.21 15.72
C ASP A 114 0.65 -5.47 16.13
N LYS A 115 1.04 -4.43 15.38
CA LYS A 115 2.23 -3.61 15.65
C LYS A 115 1.86 -2.47 16.60
N GLU A 116 2.79 -2.11 17.48
CA GLU A 116 2.63 -0.93 18.32
C GLU A 116 2.36 0.32 17.47
N PRO A 117 1.40 1.16 17.88
CA PRO A 117 1.07 2.36 17.14
C PRO A 117 2.22 3.36 17.19
N THR A 118 2.69 3.77 16.02
CA THR A 118 3.52 4.96 15.86
C THR A 118 2.63 6.19 15.67
N PRO A 119 3.10 7.42 15.95
CA PRO A 119 2.32 8.64 15.70
C PRO A 119 1.79 8.74 14.27
N VAL A 120 2.56 8.28 13.28
CA VAL A 120 2.19 8.26 11.86
C VAL A 120 1.11 7.22 11.58
N SER A 121 1.27 6.00 12.08
CA SER A 121 0.28 4.94 11.84
C SER A 121 -1.02 5.22 12.58
N GLN A 122 -0.95 5.83 13.77
CA GLN A 122 -2.09 6.31 14.54
C GLN A 122 -2.82 7.39 13.74
N ALA A 123 -2.11 8.43 13.28
CA ALA A 123 -2.73 9.52 12.51
C ALA A 123 -3.38 9.02 11.21
N PHE A 124 -2.75 8.06 10.51
CA PHE A 124 -3.35 7.41 9.35
C PHE A 124 -4.65 6.66 9.71
N ALA A 125 -4.63 5.85 10.77
CA ALA A 125 -5.81 5.11 11.20
C ALA A 125 -6.93 6.05 11.68
N ASP A 126 -6.60 7.12 12.39
CA ASP A 126 -7.55 8.15 12.84
C ASP A 126 -8.23 8.82 11.63
N GLY A 127 -7.46 9.24 10.62
CA GLY A 127 -7.99 9.83 9.39
C GLY A 127 -8.88 8.86 8.60
N TYR A 128 -8.44 7.61 8.46
CA TYR A 128 -9.21 6.56 7.79
C TYR A 128 -10.54 6.27 8.52
N ASN A 129 -10.46 6.06 9.83
CA ASN A 129 -11.62 5.72 10.66
C ASN A 129 -12.64 6.86 10.69
N ARG A 130 -12.20 8.13 10.64
CA ARG A 130 -13.13 9.27 10.59
C ARG A 130 -14.11 9.16 9.43
N VAL A 131 -13.61 8.89 8.23
CA VAL A 131 -14.45 8.74 7.03
C VAL A 131 -15.36 7.52 7.14
N MET A 132 -14.82 6.40 7.64
CA MET A 132 -15.57 5.16 7.79
C MET A 132 -16.67 5.27 8.86
N GLN A 133 -16.41 5.95 9.97
CA GLN A 133 -17.40 6.19 11.03
C GLN A 133 -18.55 7.06 10.52
N THR A 134 -18.27 8.12 9.78
CA THR A 134 -19.31 8.94 9.13
C THR A 134 -20.18 8.11 8.19
N GLU A 135 -19.58 7.21 7.40
CA GLU A 135 -20.34 6.35 6.51
C GLU A 135 -21.14 5.27 7.26
N ILE A 136 -20.60 4.71 8.35
CA ILE A 136 -21.31 3.77 9.22
C ILE A 136 -22.52 4.46 9.85
N GLU A 137 -22.35 5.67 10.37
CA GLU A 137 -23.46 6.47 10.93
C GLU A 137 -24.52 6.74 9.86
N ARG A 138 -24.12 7.09 8.64
CA ARG A 138 -25.04 7.32 7.52
C ARG A 138 -25.83 6.07 7.14
N ARG A 139 -25.23 4.87 7.19
CA ARG A 139 -25.86 3.61 6.76
C ARG A 139 -26.65 2.90 7.86
N HIS A 140 -26.16 2.96 9.11
CA HIS A 140 -26.66 2.14 10.21
C HIS A 140 -27.15 2.96 11.41
N GLY A 141 -27.00 4.29 11.37
CA GLY A 141 -27.41 5.20 12.43
C GLY A 141 -26.36 5.36 13.53
N LYS A 142 -26.51 6.46 14.28
CA LYS A 142 -25.60 6.87 15.35
C LYS A 142 -25.49 5.85 16.48
N GLU A 143 -26.58 5.20 16.84
CA GLU A 143 -26.59 4.18 17.91
C GLU A 143 -25.70 2.97 17.59
N VAL A 144 -25.66 2.56 16.32
CA VAL A 144 -24.82 1.44 15.87
C VAL A 144 -23.36 1.87 15.87
N LEU A 145 -23.05 3.07 15.40
CA LEU A 145 -21.70 3.63 15.48
C LEU A 145 -21.21 3.67 16.94
N ASP A 146 -22.02 4.18 17.85
CA ASP A 146 -21.67 4.34 19.27
C ASP A 146 -21.42 3.00 19.96
N ARG A 147 -22.13 1.96 19.53
CA ARG A 147 -21.88 0.58 19.98
C ARG A 147 -20.56 0.07 19.41
N LEU A 148 -20.33 0.23 18.10
CA LEU A 148 -19.11 -0.22 17.42
C LEU A 148 -17.85 0.43 17.98
N VAL A 149 -17.88 1.73 18.28
CA VAL A 149 -16.77 2.51 18.86
C VAL A 149 -16.47 2.04 20.29
N ARG A 150 -17.50 1.90 21.14
CA ARG A 150 -17.33 1.33 22.50
C ARG A 150 -16.77 -0.07 22.48
N ASP A 151 -17.21 -0.86 21.52
CA ASP A 151 -16.82 -2.26 21.40
C ASP A 151 -15.41 -2.48 20.85
N SER A 152 -14.80 -1.49 20.24
CA SER A 152 -13.57 -1.65 19.48
C SER A 152 -12.35 -0.93 20.04
N GLY A 153 -12.53 -0.13 21.09
CA GLY A 153 -11.45 0.69 21.65
C GLY A 153 -10.94 1.78 20.70
N VAL A 154 -11.59 1.99 19.55
CA VAL A 154 -11.34 3.15 18.70
C VAL A 154 -11.98 4.36 19.38
N SER A 155 -11.19 5.35 19.80
CA SER A 155 -11.74 6.55 20.43
C SER A 155 -12.61 7.35 19.46
N ARG A 156 -13.76 7.82 19.95
CA ARG A 156 -14.60 8.79 19.23
C ARG A 156 -13.84 10.11 19.16
N GLN A 157 -13.85 10.77 18.00
CA GLN A 157 -13.09 12.01 17.83
C GLN A 157 -13.69 13.18 18.65
N ASP A 158 -14.98 13.12 19.00
CA ASP A 158 -15.64 14.12 19.85
C ASP A 158 -14.97 14.23 21.23
N ASP A 159 -14.52 13.10 21.79
CA ASP A 159 -13.85 13.05 23.10
C ASP A 159 -12.47 13.73 23.11
N ARG A 160 -11.88 14.00 21.93
CA ARG A 160 -10.55 14.63 21.80
C ARG A 160 -10.61 16.15 21.74
N LYS A 161 -11.80 16.75 21.51
CA LYS A 161 -11.98 18.21 21.53
C LYS A 161 -12.26 18.78 22.92
N GLU A 162 -12.49 17.93 23.92
CA GLU A 162 -12.84 18.34 25.30
C GLU A 162 -11.68 18.31 26.29
N ARG A 163 -10.43 18.06 25.87
CA ARG A 163 -9.27 18.23 26.76
C ARG A 163 -8.67 19.64 26.58
N PRO A 164 -8.74 20.52 27.60
CA PRO A 164 -8.12 21.84 27.56
C PRO A 164 -6.59 21.77 27.51
#